data_AF-A0A9Q1AFS0-F1
#
_entry.id   AF-A0A9Q1AFS0-F1
#
_cell.length_a   1.000
_cell.length_b   1.000
_cell.length_c   1.000
_cell.angle_alpha   90.00
_cell.angle_beta   90.00
_cell.angle_gamma   90.00
#
_symmetry.space_group_name_H-M   'P 1'
#
loop_
_entity.id
_entity.type
_entity.pdbx_description
1 polymer ?
#
loop_
_entity_poly.entity_id
_entity_poly.type
_entity_poly.pdbx_seq_one_letter_code
_entity_poly.pdbx_strand_id
1 'polypeptide(L)'
;MATLVDIAVSAAINILSAFIFLLAFAILRIQPFNDRVYFPKWYLKGLRSSASHSGAFVRRVVNLDFRSYIRFLNWMPEALKMPEPELIDHAGLDSAVYLRIYLMGLKIFVPIAFLAWAVLVPVNYTNDTLKIAQLVSNVTASDIDKLSISNVPLKSQRFWTHIVMAYAFTFWTCRVLLKEYEKVASMRLQFLSAEGRRPDQFTVLVRNVPPDPDESVSELVEHFFLVNHPHHYLTHQNGHLFVLSLVYCVNIYCWGDLWEMVLDIKYTSYFLDKLSVATHPSVSSFGLNSKGLGKGLVMEEAKCGSHMVY
;
A
#
# COMPACT_ATOMS: atom_id res chain seq x y z
N MET A 1 -21.30 -5.52 28.38
CA MET A 1 -20.59 -6.76 28.00
C MET A 1 -21.17 -7.22 26.68
N ALA A 2 -20.34 -7.49 25.67
CA ALA A 2 -20.85 -7.78 24.32
C ALA A 2 -21.58 -9.12 24.30
N THR A 3 -22.81 -9.14 23.78
CA THR A 3 -23.58 -10.37 23.60
C THR A 3 -23.22 -11.04 22.28
N LEU A 4 -23.57 -12.31 22.13
CA LEU A 4 -23.37 -13.04 20.86
C LEU A 4 -24.13 -12.36 19.71
N VAL A 5 -25.28 -11.75 20.00
CA VAL A 5 -26.07 -10.97 19.04
C VAL A 5 -25.29 -9.74 18.56
N ASP A 6 -24.64 -9.01 19.47
CA ASP A 6 -23.85 -7.82 19.10
C ASP A 6 -22.69 -8.17 18.16
N ILE A 7 -21.99 -9.29 18.44
CA ILE A 7 -20.92 -9.79 17.58
C ILE A 7 -21.47 -10.25 16.23
N ALA A 8 -22.61 -10.95 16.21
CA ALA A 8 -23.21 -11.44 14.98
C ALA A 8 -23.68 -10.30 14.07
N VAL A 9 -24.33 -9.27 14.63
CA VAL A 9 -24.76 -8.09 13.87
C VAL A 9 -23.55 -7.33 13.31
N SER A 10 -22.51 -7.12 14.14
CA SER A 10 -21.28 -6.47 13.69
C SER A 10 -20.58 -7.27 12.58
N ALA A 11 -20.45 -8.58 12.74
CA ALA A 11 -19.86 -9.47 11.74
C ALA A 11 -20.66 -9.44 10.43
N ALA A 12 -22.00 -9.49 10.50
CA ALA A 12 -22.86 -9.42 9.33
C ALA A 12 -22.68 -8.11 8.55
N ILE A 13 -22.66 -6.97 9.23
CA ILE A 13 -22.45 -5.66 8.60
C ILE A 13 -21.07 -5.60 7.91
N ASN A 14 -20.02 -6.07 8.59
CA ASN A 14 -18.66 -6.07 8.04
C ASN A 14 -18.48 -7.03 6.86
N ILE A 15 -19.10 -8.21 6.90
CA ILE A 15 -19.07 -9.18 5.80
C ILE A 15 -19.85 -8.64 4.60
N LEU A 16 -21.02 -8.04 4.83
CA LEU A 16 -21.84 -7.45 3.78
C LEU A 16 -21.12 -6.27 3.12
N SER A 17 -20.52 -5.38 3.90
CA SER A 17 -19.75 -4.25 3.36
C SER A 17 -18.52 -4.73 2.58
N ALA A 18 -17.78 -5.73 3.07
CA ALA A 18 -16.68 -6.36 2.34
C ALA A 18 -17.14 -6.96 1.01
N PHE A 19 -18.29 -7.63 0.97
CA PHE A 19 -18.85 -8.17 -0.27
C PHE A 19 -19.21 -7.07 -1.27
N ILE A 20 -19.80 -5.96 -0.81
CA ILE A 20 -20.09 -4.79 -1.65
C ILE A 20 -18.79 -4.21 -2.23
N PHE A 21 -17.72 -4.09 -1.43
CA PHE A 21 -16.43 -3.63 -1.93
C PHE A 21 -15.79 -4.58 -2.93
N LEU A 22 -15.88 -5.90 -2.70
CA LEU A 22 -15.38 -6.89 -3.65
C LEU A 22 -16.14 -6.86 -4.98
N LEU A 23 -17.46 -6.63 -4.93
CA LEU A 23 -18.28 -6.46 -6.12
C LEU A 23 -17.93 -5.17 -6.87
N ALA A 24 -17.77 -4.05 -6.14
CA ALA A 24 -17.32 -2.80 -6.72
C ALA A 24 -15.93 -2.92 -7.37
N PHE A 25 -14.98 -3.57 -6.69
CA PHE A 25 -13.65 -3.88 -7.22
C PHE A 25 -13.74 -4.70 -8.50
N ALA A 26 -14.56 -5.75 -8.52
CA ALA A 26 -14.76 -6.56 -9.71
C ALA A 26 -15.27 -5.75 -10.91
N ILE A 27 -16.27 -4.89 -10.69
CA ILE A 27 -16.84 -4.04 -11.74
C ILE A 27 -15.80 -3.03 -12.24
N LEU A 28 -15.14 -2.33 -11.32
CA LEU A 28 -14.15 -1.29 -11.65
C LEU A 28 -12.92 -1.86 -12.35
N ARG A 29 -12.50 -3.09 -12.01
CA ARG A 29 -11.34 -3.75 -12.63
C ARG A 29 -11.59 -4.17 -14.08
N ILE A 30 -12.83 -4.50 -14.45
CA ILE A 30 -13.19 -4.93 -15.80
C ILE A 30 -13.29 -3.74 -16.77
N GLN A 31 -13.47 -2.52 -16.26
CA GLN A 31 -13.60 -1.32 -17.08
C GLN A 31 -12.26 -0.93 -17.72
N PRO A 32 -12.19 -0.78 -19.06
CA PRO A 32 -10.95 -0.48 -19.78
C PRO A 32 -10.36 0.90 -19.44
N PHE A 33 -11.18 1.84 -18.96
CA PHE A 33 -10.71 3.16 -18.49
C PHE A 33 -9.79 3.06 -17.26
N ASN A 34 -10.06 2.12 -16.34
CA ASN A 34 -9.28 1.93 -15.11
C ASN A 34 -8.13 0.92 -15.24
N ASP A 35 -7.86 0.41 -16.45
CA ASP A 35 -6.85 -0.63 -16.68
C ASP A 35 -5.45 -0.19 -16.22
N ARG A 36 -5.11 1.10 -16.41
CA ARG A 36 -3.83 1.67 -15.94
C ARG A 36 -3.70 1.75 -14.43
N VAL A 37 -4.82 1.87 -13.70
CA VAL A 37 -4.84 1.97 -12.23
C VAL A 37 -4.68 0.61 -11.58
N TYR A 38 -5.33 -0.42 -12.13
CA TYR A 38 -5.26 -1.78 -11.56
C TYR A 38 -4.05 -2.59 -12.05
N PHE A 39 -3.49 -2.28 -13.21
CA PHE A 39 -2.32 -2.98 -13.77
C PHE A 39 -1.11 -2.08 -14.06
N PRO A 40 -0.71 -1.15 -13.17
CA PRO A 40 0.35 -0.18 -13.46
C PRO A 40 1.71 -0.85 -13.66
N LYS A 41 2.01 -1.91 -12.88
CA LYS A 41 3.27 -2.67 -13.00
C LYS A 41 3.46 -3.30 -14.38
N TRP A 42 2.37 -3.67 -15.05
CA TRP A 42 2.44 -4.31 -16.38
C TRP A 42 2.78 -3.28 -17.45
N TYR A 43 2.32 -2.04 -17.30
CA TYR A 43 2.70 -0.91 -18.14
C TYR A 43 4.15 -0.47 -17.88
N LEU A 44 4.57 -0.38 -16.62
CA LEU A 44 5.94 -0.03 -16.25
C LEU A 44 6.97 -1.04 -16.77
N LYS A 45 6.61 -2.32 -16.80
CA LYS A 45 7.44 -3.38 -17.39
C LYS A 45 7.36 -3.46 -18.92
N GLY A 46 6.53 -2.65 -19.57
CA GLY A 46 6.33 -2.68 -21.01
C GLY A 46 5.63 -3.94 -21.55
N LEU A 47 5.10 -4.81 -20.67
CA LEU A 47 4.43 -6.06 -21.03
C LEU A 47 3.02 -5.82 -21.61
N ARG A 48 2.44 -4.65 -21.32
CA ARG A 48 1.13 -4.23 -21.81
C ARG A 48 1.25 -2.85 -22.43
N SER A 49 0.90 -2.73 -23.71
CA SER A 49 0.68 -1.45 -24.37
C SER A 49 -0.82 -1.24 -24.51
N SER A 50 -1.29 0.02 -24.44
CA SER A 50 -2.68 0.31 -24.78
C SER A 50 -2.87 -0.06 -26.24
N ALA A 51 -3.54 -1.18 -26.50
CA ALA A 51 -3.84 -1.59 -27.85
C ALA A 51 -4.63 -0.47 -28.53
N SER A 52 -4.15 -0.03 -29.69
CA SER A 52 -4.85 0.89 -30.59
C SER A 52 -6.05 0.16 -31.17
N HIS A 53 -7.08 -0.08 -30.36
CA HIS A 53 -8.31 -0.68 -30.82
C HIS A 53 -9.10 0.39 -31.57
N SER A 54 -9.05 0.30 -32.90
CA SER A 54 -9.96 0.97 -33.85
C SER A 54 -11.39 0.46 -33.62
N GLY A 55 -12.09 1.04 -32.63
CA GLY A 55 -13.47 0.69 -32.28
C GLY A 55 -14.21 1.85 -31.62
N ALA A 56 -15.54 1.79 -31.67
CA ALA A 56 -16.43 2.83 -31.16
C ALA A 56 -16.07 3.28 -29.73
N PHE A 57 -16.09 4.59 -29.48
CA PHE A 57 -15.69 5.25 -28.22
C PHE A 57 -16.34 4.64 -26.97
N VAL A 58 -17.56 4.12 -27.07
CA VAL A 58 -18.27 3.47 -25.95
C VAL A 58 -17.57 2.19 -25.48
N ARG A 59 -17.07 1.37 -26.40
CA ARG A 59 -16.35 0.12 -26.06
C ARG A 59 -14.93 0.40 -25.52
N ARG A 60 -14.41 1.62 -25.76
CA ARG A 60 -13.16 2.12 -25.18
C ARG A 60 -13.31 2.48 -23.70
N VAL A 61 -14.52 2.83 -23.25
CA VAL A 61 -14.78 3.31 -21.88
C VAL A 61 -15.48 2.25 -21.03
N VAL A 62 -16.43 1.49 -21.58
CA VAL A 62 -17.25 0.53 -20.83
C VAL A 62 -17.23 -0.85 -21.49
N ASN A 63 -17.00 -1.88 -20.66
CA ASN A 63 -17.16 -3.27 -21.05
C ASN A 63 -18.51 -3.81 -20.53
N LEU A 64 -19.41 -4.22 -21.43
CA LEU A 64 -20.79 -4.64 -21.11
C LEU A 64 -20.99 -6.16 -21.05
N ASP A 65 -19.91 -6.95 -21.09
CA ASP A 65 -20.02 -8.41 -21.12
C ASP A 65 -20.46 -9.00 -19.77
N PHE A 66 -21.76 -9.28 -19.60
CA PHE A 66 -22.35 -9.85 -18.36
C PHE A 66 -21.66 -11.14 -17.89
N ARG A 67 -21.16 -11.96 -18.83
CA ARG A 67 -20.41 -13.20 -18.55
C ARG A 67 -19.11 -12.95 -17.78
N SER A 68 -18.47 -11.79 -17.99
CA SER A 68 -17.25 -11.39 -17.29
C SER A 68 -17.53 -11.01 -15.84
N TYR A 69 -18.71 -10.46 -15.55
CA TYR A 69 -19.15 -10.10 -14.20
C TYR A 69 -19.52 -11.33 -13.35
N ILE A 70 -20.09 -12.38 -13.95
CA ILE A 70 -20.39 -13.64 -13.24
C ILE A 70 -19.10 -14.36 -12.81
N ARG A 71 -18.01 -14.23 -13.59
CA ARG A 71 -16.70 -14.86 -13.30
C ARG A 71 -15.79 -14.01 -12.43
N PHE A 72 -16.32 -13.04 -11.68
CA PHE A 72 -15.50 -12.07 -10.98
C PHE A 72 -14.54 -12.69 -9.96
N LEU A 73 -14.90 -13.78 -9.28
CA LEU A 73 -14.03 -14.43 -8.29
C LEU A 73 -12.82 -15.17 -8.89
N ASN A 74 -12.71 -15.28 -10.22
CA ASN A 74 -11.59 -15.96 -10.87
C ASN A 74 -10.23 -15.29 -10.57
N TRP A 75 -10.19 -14.04 -10.11
CA TRP A 75 -8.91 -13.39 -9.77
C TRP A 75 -8.23 -14.02 -8.56
N MET A 76 -8.99 -14.57 -7.61
CA MET A 76 -8.46 -15.14 -6.37
C MET A 76 -7.66 -16.43 -6.61
N PRO A 77 -8.17 -17.46 -7.32
CA PRO A 77 -7.36 -18.63 -7.64
C PRO A 77 -6.19 -18.29 -8.57
N GLU A 78 -6.35 -17.34 -9.50
CA GLU A 78 -5.23 -16.89 -10.34
C GLU A 78 -4.11 -16.22 -9.51
N ALA A 79 -4.45 -15.45 -8.47
CA ALA A 79 -3.47 -14.85 -7.57
C ALA A 79 -2.68 -15.90 -6.77
N LEU A 80 -3.27 -17.06 -6.48
CA LEU A 80 -2.63 -18.14 -5.73
C LEU A 80 -1.82 -19.11 -6.61
N LYS A 81 -1.97 -19.07 -7.93
CA LYS A 81 -1.26 -19.96 -8.86
C LYS A 81 0.21 -19.60 -9.05
N MET A 82 0.59 -18.34 -8.81
CA MET A 82 1.95 -17.87 -9.07
C MET A 82 2.95 -18.51 -8.09
N PRO A 83 3.98 -19.22 -8.57
CA PRO A 83 4.97 -19.83 -7.70
C PRO A 83 5.88 -18.77 -7.07
N GLU A 84 6.38 -19.07 -5.86
CA GLU A 84 7.23 -18.16 -5.09
C GLU A 84 8.47 -17.60 -5.83
N PRO A 85 9.26 -18.39 -6.59
CA PRO A 85 10.42 -17.84 -7.30
C PRO A 85 10.02 -16.81 -8.36
N GLU A 86 8.98 -17.08 -9.15
CA GLU A 86 8.46 -16.10 -10.13
C GLU A 86 7.95 -14.84 -9.44
N LEU A 87 7.35 -14.98 -8.25
CA LEU A 87 6.89 -13.85 -7.47
C LEU A 87 8.06 -12.98 -6.99
N ILE A 88 9.17 -13.57 -6.57
CA ILE A 88 10.38 -12.85 -6.15
C ILE A 88 10.96 -12.06 -7.33
N ASP A 89 11.07 -12.69 -8.50
CA ASP A 89 11.57 -12.03 -9.71
C ASP A 89 10.64 -10.91 -10.18
N HIS A 90 9.32 -11.10 -10.02
CA HIS A 90 8.34 -10.13 -10.50
C HIS A 90 8.09 -8.97 -9.52
N ALA A 91 7.98 -9.24 -8.22
CA ALA A 91 7.56 -8.28 -7.19
C ALA A 91 8.67 -7.88 -6.20
N GLY A 92 9.81 -8.57 -6.24
CA GLY A 92 10.93 -8.40 -5.32
C GLY A 92 10.83 -9.30 -4.08
N LEU A 93 11.98 -9.49 -3.43
CA LEU A 93 12.09 -10.32 -2.22
C LEU A 93 11.22 -9.80 -1.07
N ASP A 94 11.18 -8.49 -0.85
CA ASP A 94 10.45 -7.88 0.27
C ASP A 94 8.94 -8.16 0.21
N SER A 95 8.34 -7.97 -0.97
CA SER A 95 6.93 -8.31 -1.22
C SER A 95 6.64 -9.79 -0.96
N ALA A 96 7.55 -10.69 -1.36
CA ALA A 96 7.40 -12.13 -1.15
C ALA A 96 7.50 -12.50 0.34
N VAL A 97 8.44 -11.89 1.08
CA VAL A 97 8.57 -12.07 2.53
C VAL A 97 7.34 -11.53 3.26
N TYR A 98 6.78 -10.40 2.82
CA TYR A 98 5.54 -9.86 3.37
C TYR A 98 4.36 -10.82 3.22
N LEU A 99 4.15 -11.41 2.03
CA LEU A 99 3.10 -12.43 1.83
C LEU A 99 3.33 -13.67 2.71
N ARG A 100 4.58 -14.05 2.93
CA ARG A 100 4.93 -15.16 3.82
C ARG A 100 4.53 -14.92 5.27
N ILE A 101 4.48 -13.68 5.75
CA ILE A 101 3.98 -13.37 7.11
C ILE A 101 2.52 -13.82 7.26
N TYR A 102 1.68 -13.60 6.24
CA TYR A 102 0.29 -14.06 6.25
C TYR A 102 0.16 -15.58 6.20
N LEU A 103 0.94 -16.23 5.33
CA LEU A 103 0.94 -17.70 5.24
C LEU A 103 1.48 -18.37 6.52
N MET A 104 2.52 -17.78 7.13
CA MET A 104 3.03 -18.19 8.43
C MET A 104 1.98 -18.01 9.52
N GLY A 105 1.27 -16.87 9.52
CA GLY A 105 0.14 -16.62 10.43
C GLY A 105 -0.90 -17.73 10.35
N LEU A 106 -1.34 -18.09 9.14
CA LEU A 106 -2.28 -19.22 8.94
C LEU A 106 -1.69 -20.55 9.46
N LYS A 107 -0.41 -20.83 9.18
CA LYS A 107 0.28 -22.04 9.64
C LYS A 107 0.40 -22.14 11.17
N ILE A 108 0.48 -21.01 11.87
CA ILE A 108 0.50 -20.94 13.34
C ILE A 108 -0.92 -21.06 13.89
N PHE A 109 -1.85 -20.23 13.41
CA PHE A 109 -3.17 -20.09 14.01
C PHE A 109 -4.14 -21.22 13.68
N VAL A 110 -4.05 -21.86 12.50
CA VAL A 110 -4.96 -22.97 12.14
C VAL A 110 -4.89 -24.15 13.11
N PRO A 111 -3.71 -24.75 13.41
CA PRO A 111 -3.63 -25.84 14.37
C PRO A 111 -3.96 -25.39 15.80
N ILE A 112 -3.57 -24.16 16.19
CA ILE A 112 -3.90 -23.60 17.50
C ILE A 112 -5.42 -23.44 17.65
N ALA A 113 -6.11 -22.91 16.65
CA ALA A 113 -7.56 -22.72 16.66
C ALA A 113 -8.29 -24.06 16.71
N PHE A 114 -7.86 -25.05 15.92
CA PHE A 114 -8.44 -26.39 15.95
C PHE A 114 -8.27 -27.04 17.32
N LEU A 115 -7.07 -26.97 17.89
CA LEU A 115 -6.74 -27.60 19.16
C LEU A 115 -7.39 -26.86 20.35
N ALA A 116 -7.48 -25.52 20.29
CA ALA A 116 -8.24 -24.71 21.24
C ALA A 116 -9.74 -25.04 21.20
N TRP A 117 -10.32 -25.17 20.00
CA TRP A 117 -11.72 -25.55 19.84
C TRP A 117 -11.98 -26.98 20.33
N ALA A 118 -11.11 -27.93 20.03
CA ALA A 118 -11.29 -29.32 20.43
C ALA A 118 -11.12 -29.55 21.94
N VAL A 119 -10.24 -28.81 22.62
CA VAL A 119 -9.88 -29.04 24.03
C VAL A 119 -10.44 -27.97 24.97
N LEU A 120 -10.20 -26.68 24.69
CA LEU A 120 -10.55 -25.60 25.62
C LEU A 120 -12.04 -25.34 25.67
N VAL A 121 -12.74 -25.43 24.53
CA VAL A 121 -14.20 -25.19 24.48
C VAL A 121 -14.96 -26.21 25.35
N PRO A 122 -14.75 -27.54 25.22
CA PRO A 122 -15.41 -28.50 26.12
C PRO A 122 -15.02 -28.34 27.60
N VAL A 123 -13.73 -28.10 27.88
CA VAL A 123 -13.22 -27.96 29.25
C VAL A 123 -13.83 -26.75 29.96
N ASN A 124 -14.02 -25.64 29.25
CA ASN A 124 -14.62 -24.44 29.81
C ASN A 124 -16.15 -24.48 29.83
N TYR A 125 -16.80 -25.12 28.83
CA TYR A 125 -18.26 -25.17 28.72
C TYR A 125 -18.92 -26.10 29.75
N THR A 126 -18.24 -27.19 30.15
CA THR A 126 -18.78 -28.23 31.06
C THR A 126 -19.00 -27.77 32.51
N ASN A 127 -18.96 -26.47 32.78
CA ASN A 127 -19.01 -25.93 34.12
C ASN A 127 -20.11 -24.88 34.28
N ASP A 128 -20.70 -24.84 35.48
CA ASP A 128 -21.83 -23.97 35.81
C ASP A 128 -21.45 -22.86 36.81
N THR A 129 -20.16 -22.68 37.08
CA THR A 129 -19.67 -21.72 38.08
C THR A 129 -20.13 -20.29 37.79
N LEU A 130 -20.08 -19.89 36.51
CA LEU A 130 -20.52 -18.56 36.09
C LEU A 130 -22.04 -18.37 36.20
N LYS A 131 -22.83 -19.43 35.96
CA LYS A 131 -24.29 -19.41 36.16
C LYS A 131 -24.65 -19.24 37.64
N ILE A 132 -23.92 -19.91 38.53
CA ILE A 132 -24.09 -19.78 39.98
C ILE A 132 -23.71 -18.36 40.44
N ALA A 133 -22.60 -17.81 39.95
CA ALA A 133 -22.17 -16.45 40.27
C ALA A 133 -23.18 -15.39 39.82
N GLN A 134 -23.82 -15.58 38.66
CA GLN A 134 -24.89 -14.69 38.18
C GLN A 134 -26.10 -14.68 39.13
N LEU A 135 -26.47 -15.84 39.69
CA LEU A 135 -27.59 -15.97 40.63
C LEU A 135 -27.28 -15.45 42.04
N VAL A 136 -26.06 -15.69 42.54
CA VAL A 136 -25.69 -15.38 43.93
C VAL A 136 -25.12 -13.97 44.10
N SER A 137 -24.38 -13.48 43.10
CA SER A 137 -23.61 -12.22 43.21
C SER A 137 -24.03 -11.14 42.21
N ASN A 138 -25.14 -11.32 41.49
CA ASN A 138 -25.66 -10.39 40.47
C ASN A 138 -24.59 -9.92 39.47
N VAL A 139 -23.70 -10.84 39.08
CA VAL A 139 -22.65 -10.57 38.08
C VAL A 139 -23.27 -10.64 36.70
N THR A 140 -23.04 -9.60 35.89
CA THR A 140 -23.41 -9.62 34.47
C THR A 140 -22.42 -10.51 33.73
N ALA A 141 -22.90 -11.63 33.17
CA ALA A 141 -22.10 -12.59 32.42
C ALA A 141 -22.80 -12.92 31.10
N SER A 142 -22.07 -12.92 30.00
CA SER A 142 -22.59 -13.28 28.68
C SER A 142 -22.35 -14.76 28.36
N ASP A 143 -23.02 -15.27 27.32
CA ASP A 143 -22.81 -16.66 26.88
C ASP A 143 -21.38 -16.93 26.38
N ILE A 144 -20.66 -15.89 25.95
CA ILE A 144 -19.27 -15.99 25.47
C ILE A 144 -18.31 -16.16 26.64
N ASP A 145 -18.60 -15.55 27.80
CA ASP A 145 -17.76 -15.65 28.98
C ASP A 145 -17.74 -17.06 29.58
N LYS A 146 -18.75 -17.89 29.25
CA LYS A 146 -18.79 -19.32 29.58
C LYS A 146 -17.67 -20.11 28.90
N LEU A 147 -17.17 -19.63 27.76
CA LEU A 147 -16.07 -20.24 27.00
C LEU A 147 -14.69 -19.80 27.50
N SER A 148 -14.64 -18.80 28.37
CA SER A 148 -13.40 -18.25 28.92
C SER A 148 -13.00 -18.94 30.23
N ILE A 149 -11.77 -18.66 30.68
CA ILE A 149 -11.24 -19.12 31.97
C ILE A 149 -12.07 -18.61 33.16
N SER A 150 -12.84 -17.55 32.97
CA SER A 150 -13.78 -17.00 33.95
C SER A 150 -14.85 -18.00 34.43
N ASN A 151 -15.13 -19.05 33.64
CA ASN A 151 -16.06 -20.10 34.05
C ASN A 151 -15.38 -21.24 34.85
N VAL A 152 -14.08 -21.16 35.14
CA VAL A 152 -13.33 -22.18 35.89
C VAL A 152 -13.20 -21.78 37.38
N PRO A 153 -13.61 -22.64 38.34
CA PRO A 153 -13.61 -22.31 39.75
C PRO A 153 -12.19 -22.34 40.31
N LEU A 154 -11.98 -21.51 41.33
CA LEU A 154 -10.73 -21.46 42.06
C LEU A 154 -10.38 -22.84 42.62
N LYS A 155 -9.10 -23.22 42.53
CA LYS A 155 -8.54 -24.53 42.95
C LYS A 155 -8.99 -25.74 42.09
N SER A 156 -9.49 -25.53 40.88
CA SER A 156 -9.82 -26.63 39.96
C SER A 156 -8.59 -27.25 39.28
N GLN A 157 -8.61 -28.57 39.08
CA GLN A 157 -7.60 -29.27 38.27
C GLN A 157 -7.61 -28.87 36.78
N ARG A 158 -8.69 -28.24 36.30
CA ARG A 158 -8.83 -27.80 34.90
C ARG A 158 -7.84 -26.70 34.49
N PHE A 159 -7.27 -25.98 35.46
CA PHE A 159 -6.20 -25.01 35.20
C PHE A 159 -4.94 -25.66 34.62
N TRP A 160 -4.66 -26.92 34.97
CA TRP A 160 -3.55 -27.66 34.38
C TRP A 160 -3.69 -27.79 32.87
N THR A 161 -4.90 -27.99 32.36
CA THR A 161 -5.15 -28.02 30.92
C THR A 161 -4.73 -26.71 30.26
N HIS A 162 -5.13 -25.56 30.83
CA HIS A 162 -4.73 -24.24 30.29
C HIS A 162 -3.21 -24.04 30.29
N ILE A 163 -2.51 -24.48 31.34
CA ILE A 163 -1.05 -24.38 31.44
C ILE A 163 -0.38 -25.27 30.37
N VAL A 164 -0.78 -26.53 30.27
CA VAL A 164 -0.23 -27.48 29.28
C VAL A 164 -0.46 -26.96 27.86
N MET A 165 -1.65 -26.44 27.59
CA MET A 165 -2.02 -25.86 26.30
C MET A 165 -1.20 -24.61 25.96
N ALA A 166 -0.94 -23.75 26.95
CA ALA A 166 -0.07 -22.59 26.76
C ALA A 166 1.35 -23.02 26.36
N TYR A 167 1.94 -24.01 27.04
CA TYR A 167 3.25 -24.55 26.67
C TYR A 167 3.23 -25.18 25.27
N ALA A 168 2.17 -25.93 24.92
CA ALA A 168 2.02 -26.51 23.58
C ALA A 168 1.94 -25.43 22.49
N PHE A 169 1.17 -24.36 22.71
CA PHE A 169 1.06 -23.24 21.78
C PHE A 169 2.37 -22.47 21.64
N THR A 170 3.06 -22.19 22.74
CA THR A 170 4.37 -21.51 22.71
C THR A 170 5.39 -22.37 21.98
N PHE A 171 5.49 -23.67 22.30
CA PHE A 171 6.43 -24.57 21.65
C PHE A 171 6.16 -24.68 20.14
N TRP A 172 4.90 -24.86 19.74
CA TRP A 172 4.50 -24.89 18.32
C TRP A 172 4.86 -23.60 17.61
N THR A 173 4.51 -22.45 18.20
CA THR A 173 4.79 -21.13 17.64
C THR A 173 6.28 -20.93 17.46
N CYS A 174 7.10 -21.15 18.50
CA CYS A 174 8.56 -21.06 18.41
C CYS A 174 9.15 -21.99 17.33
N ARG A 175 8.64 -23.22 17.20
CA ARG A 175 9.08 -24.18 16.17
C ARG A 175 8.79 -23.68 14.75
N VAL A 176 7.61 -23.11 14.52
CA VAL A 176 7.24 -22.54 13.22
C VAL A 176 8.06 -21.28 12.93
N LEU A 177 8.22 -20.38 13.91
CA LEU A 177 9.03 -19.17 13.75
C LEU A 177 10.49 -19.49 13.40
N LEU A 178 11.11 -20.45 14.09
CA LEU A 178 12.50 -20.85 13.81
C LEU A 178 12.63 -21.37 12.37
N LYS A 179 11.68 -22.19 11.91
CA LYS A 179 11.71 -22.76 10.56
C LYS A 179 11.47 -21.72 9.46
N GLU A 180 10.54 -20.79 9.67
CA GLU A 180 10.33 -19.71 8.70
C GLU A 180 11.49 -18.70 8.72
N TYR A 181 12.09 -18.41 9.88
CA TYR A 181 13.26 -17.54 9.97
C TYR A 181 14.47 -18.13 9.24
N GLU A 182 14.75 -19.42 9.43
CA GLU A 182 15.79 -20.16 8.68
C GLU A 182 15.57 -20.03 7.16
N LYS A 183 14.33 -20.21 6.69
CA LYS A 183 13.98 -20.09 5.28
C LYS A 183 14.11 -18.67 4.75
N VAL A 184 13.67 -17.66 5.49
CA VAL A 184 13.79 -16.24 5.10
C VAL A 184 15.26 -15.82 5.05
N ALA A 185 16.07 -16.26 6.01
CA ALA A 185 17.51 -16.03 6.00
C ALA A 185 18.17 -16.65 4.76
N SER A 186 17.85 -17.89 4.42
CA SER A 186 18.42 -18.54 3.23
C SER A 186 17.98 -17.86 1.93
N MET A 187 16.70 -17.49 1.80
CA MET A 187 16.20 -16.74 0.63
C MET A 187 16.89 -15.38 0.50
N ARG A 188 17.09 -14.66 1.61
CA ARG A 188 17.79 -13.38 1.61
C ARG A 188 19.25 -13.52 1.16
N LEU A 189 19.97 -14.53 1.64
CA LEU A 189 21.35 -14.78 1.24
C LEU A 189 21.44 -15.13 -0.25
N GLN A 190 20.55 -15.99 -0.74
CA GLN A 190 20.47 -16.34 -2.17
C GLN A 190 20.18 -15.11 -3.03
N PHE A 191 19.21 -14.28 -2.61
CA PHE A 191 18.87 -13.05 -3.31
C PHE A 191 20.05 -12.07 -3.36
N LEU A 192 20.72 -11.83 -2.23
CA LEU A 192 21.91 -10.96 -2.18
C LEU A 192 23.05 -11.47 -3.05
N SER A 193 23.20 -12.79 -3.20
CA SER A 193 24.22 -13.39 -4.08
C SER A 193 23.88 -13.30 -5.57
N ALA A 194 22.59 -13.27 -5.92
CA ALA A 194 22.11 -13.23 -7.30
C ALA A 194 21.86 -11.80 -7.81
N GLU A 195 21.78 -10.82 -6.91
CA GLU A 195 21.49 -9.43 -7.23
C GLU A 195 22.61 -8.78 -8.07
N GLY A 196 22.22 -7.94 -9.03
CA GLY A 196 23.17 -7.20 -9.87
C GLY A 196 23.92 -6.11 -9.11
N ARG A 197 24.92 -5.49 -9.76
CA ARG A 197 25.67 -4.37 -9.19
C ARG A 197 24.73 -3.17 -9.03
N ARG A 198 24.56 -2.72 -7.81
CA ARG A 198 23.79 -1.53 -7.46
C ARG A 198 24.68 -0.56 -6.66
N PRO A 199 24.44 0.75 -6.71
CA PRO A 199 25.27 1.73 -6.02
C PRO A 199 25.20 1.61 -4.49
N ASP A 200 24.10 1.11 -3.94
CA ASP A 200 23.93 0.83 -2.51
C ASP A 200 24.95 -0.18 -1.94
N GLN A 201 25.46 -1.11 -2.77
CA GLN A 201 26.47 -2.09 -2.37
C GLN A 201 27.87 -1.47 -2.21
N PHE A 202 28.13 -0.32 -2.85
CA PHE A 202 29.44 0.34 -2.87
C PHE A 202 29.45 1.69 -2.14
N THR A 203 28.31 2.12 -1.60
CA THR A 203 28.15 3.42 -0.94
C THR A 203 27.95 3.23 0.56
N VAL A 204 28.70 3.99 1.35
CA VAL A 204 28.60 4.00 2.81
C VAL A 204 28.13 5.37 3.27
N LEU A 205 27.07 5.40 4.07
CA LEU A 205 26.57 6.64 4.67
C LEU A 205 27.37 6.95 5.94
N VAL A 206 28.26 7.94 5.85
CA VAL A 206 29.00 8.48 6.99
C VAL A 206 28.16 9.57 7.66
N ARG A 207 28.01 9.49 8.98
CA ARG A 207 27.24 10.44 9.79
C ARG A 207 28.12 11.01 10.90
N ASN A 208 27.79 12.22 11.35
CA ASN A 208 28.48 12.92 12.44
C ASN A 208 29.98 13.13 12.20
N VAL A 209 30.33 13.73 11.06
CA VAL A 209 31.70 14.18 10.80
C VAL A 209 32.04 15.30 11.80
N PRO A 210 33.16 15.23 12.53
CA PRO A 210 33.55 16.27 13.47
C PRO A 210 33.75 17.60 12.72
N PRO A 211 33.30 18.73 13.29
CA PRO A 211 33.58 20.03 12.70
C PRO A 211 35.06 20.36 12.89
N ASP A 212 35.75 20.64 11.79
CA ASP A 212 37.12 21.14 11.78
C ASP A 212 37.09 22.64 11.41
N PRO A 213 37.77 23.52 12.17
CA PRO A 213 37.85 24.94 11.82
C PRO A 213 38.71 25.23 10.58
N ASP A 214 39.63 24.33 10.21
CA ASP A 214 40.64 24.59 9.17
C ASP A 214 40.29 23.96 7.82
N GLU A 215 39.48 22.89 7.80
CA GLU A 215 39.10 22.14 6.59
C GLU A 215 37.59 22.09 6.37
N SER A 216 37.16 22.12 5.11
CA SER A 216 35.75 21.86 4.79
C SER A 216 35.39 20.39 5.03
N VAL A 217 34.12 20.09 5.30
CA VAL A 217 33.64 18.70 5.51
C VAL A 217 34.00 17.78 4.32
N SER A 218 34.05 18.32 3.10
CA SER A 218 34.46 17.59 1.90
C SER A 218 35.92 17.15 1.98
N GLU A 219 36.82 18.11 2.25
CA GLU A 219 38.26 17.90 2.28
C GLU A 219 38.64 16.97 3.43
N LEU A 220 38.02 17.16 4.60
CA LEU A 220 38.23 16.32 5.77
C LEU A 220 37.86 14.85 5.49
N VAL A 221 36.71 14.62 4.84
CA VAL A 221 36.26 13.27 4.47
C VAL A 221 37.21 12.66 3.44
N GLU A 222 37.58 13.41 2.40
CA GLU A 222 38.51 12.95 1.38
C GLU A 222 39.88 12.59 1.97
N HIS A 223 40.46 13.47 2.79
CA HIS A 223 41.73 13.23 3.47
C HIS A 223 41.65 11.98 4.36
N PHE A 224 40.60 11.85 5.17
CA PHE A 224 40.40 10.69 6.04
C PHE A 224 40.35 9.37 5.24
N PHE A 225 39.60 9.32 4.14
CA PHE A 225 39.46 8.10 3.35
C PHE A 225 40.68 7.78 2.49
N LEU A 226 41.39 8.79 1.98
CA LEU A 226 42.65 8.58 1.27
C LEU A 226 43.76 8.04 2.18
N VAL A 227 43.82 8.50 3.43
CA VAL A 227 44.81 8.03 4.41
C VAL A 227 44.48 6.62 4.91
N ASN A 228 43.23 6.34 5.27
CA ASN A 228 42.85 5.06 5.88
C ASN A 228 42.52 3.96 4.86
N HIS A 229 41.99 4.33 3.68
CA HIS A 229 41.48 3.40 2.67
C HIS A 229 41.94 3.75 1.23
N PRO A 230 43.25 3.88 0.97
CA PRO A 230 43.79 4.42 -0.28
C PRO A 230 43.40 3.64 -1.55
N HIS A 231 43.21 2.32 -1.43
CA HIS A 231 42.91 1.45 -2.57
C HIS A 231 41.41 1.20 -2.80
N HIS A 232 40.53 1.67 -1.92
CA HIS A 232 39.09 1.39 -1.98
C HIS A 232 38.23 2.65 -2.10
N TYR A 233 38.79 3.80 -1.78
CA TYR A 233 38.11 5.08 -1.93
C TYR A 233 37.96 5.45 -3.42
N LEU A 234 36.76 5.84 -3.83
CA LEU A 234 36.44 6.23 -5.20
C LEU A 234 36.00 7.70 -5.28
N THR A 235 34.97 8.06 -4.54
CA THR A 235 34.36 9.39 -4.55
C THR A 235 33.47 9.56 -3.32
N HIS A 236 33.17 10.80 -2.94
CA HIS A 236 32.19 11.14 -1.91
C HIS A 236 31.21 12.18 -2.44
N GLN A 237 30.02 12.23 -1.84
CA GLN A 237 29.02 13.26 -2.15
C GLN A 237 28.46 13.81 -0.85
N ASN A 238 28.57 15.12 -0.66
CA ASN A 238 28.02 15.78 0.52
C ASN A 238 26.49 15.91 0.38
N GLY A 239 25.77 15.53 1.43
CA GLY A 239 24.32 15.69 1.51
C GLY A 239 23.97 17.18 1.64
N HIS A 240 23.78 17.86 0.51
CA HIS A 240 23.29 19.23 0.52
C HIS A 240 21.78 19.25 0.85
N LEU A 241 21.36 20.20 1.67
CA LEU A 241 19.96 20.47 2.04
C LEU A 241 19.13 21.03 0.87
N PHE A 242 19.28 20.50 -0.35
CA PHE A 242 18.59 20.95 -1.58
C PHE A 242 17.28 20.21 -1.84
N VAL A 243 16.95 19.21 -1.02
CA VAL A 243 15.77 18.35 -1.21
C VAL A 243 14.46 19.13 -1.01
N LEU A 244 14.43 20.11 -0.10
CA LEU A 244 13.26 20.96 0.09
C LEU A 244 12.94 21.76 -1.18
N SER A 245 13.93 22.41 -1.79
CA SER A 245 13.71 23.25 -2.99
C SER A 245 13.21 22.45 -4.19
N LEU A 246 13.71 21.22 -4.39
CA LEU A 246 13.24 20.34 -5.46
C LEU A 246 11.80 19.86 -5.25
N VAL A 247 11.42 19.53 -4.01
CA VAL A 247 10.04 19.16 -3.68
C VAL A 247 9.09 20.34 -3.89
N TYR A 248 9.49 21.55 -3.49
CA TYR A 248 8.71 22.77 -3.76
C TYR A 248 8.57 23.05 -5.27
N CYS A 249 9.65 22.92 -6.05
CA CYS A 249 9.58 23.08 -7.51
C CYS A 249 8.62 22.08 -8.15
N VAL A 250 8.72 20.78 -7.84
CA VAL A 250 7.80 19.76 -8.39
C VAL A 250 6.34 20.08 -8.04
N ASN A 251 6.09 20.58 -6.82
CA ASN A 251 4.75 20.96 -6.39
C ASN A 251 4.23 22.19 -7.13
N ILE A 252 5.09 23.18 -7.39
CA ILE A 252 4.77 24.38 -8.19
C ILE A 252 4.47 24.02 -9.64
N TYR A 253 5.28 23.14 -10.27
CA TYR A 253 4.99 22.65 -11.62
C TYR A 253 3.65 21.91 -11.69
N CYS A 254 3.38 21.04 -10.70
CA CYS A 254 2.12 20.31 -10.64
C CYS A 254 0.91 21.23 -10.39
N TRP A 255 1.08 22.32 -9.64
CA TRP A 255 0.07 23.36 -9.47
C TRP A 255 -0.10 24.23 -10.71
N GLY A 256 0.97 24.52 -11.43
CA GLY A 256 0.95 25.22 -12.71
C GLY A 256 0.16 24.46 -13.77
N ASP A 257 0.43 23.17 -13.94
CA ASP A 257 -0.30 22.30 -14.88
C ASP A 257 -1.78 22.17 -14.50
N LEU A 258 -2.09 22.12 -13.20
CA LEU A 258 -3.46 22.11 -12.71
C LEU A 258 -4.18 23.45 -12.97
N TRP A 259 -3.47 24.57 -12.81
CA TRP A 259 -4.00 25.91 -13.06
C TRP A 259 -4.25 26.16 -14.56
N GLU A 260 -3.32 25.75 -15.43
CA GLU A 260 -3.49 25.76 -16.88
C GLU A 260 -4.69 24.91 -17.32
N MET A 261 -4.85 23.70 -16.77
CA MET A 261 -6.06 22.88 -17.04
C MET A 261 -7.36 23.55 -16.58
N VAL A 262 -7.37 24.21 -15.42
CA VAL A 262 -8.56 24.92 -14.93
C VAL A 262 -8.86 26.16 -15.77
N LEU A 263 -7.84 26.88 -16.24
CA LEU A 263 -7.99 27.99 -17.17
C LEU A 263 -8.54 27.50 -18.51
N ASP A 264 -8.02 26.41 -19.07
CA ASP A 264 -8.54 25.80 -20.30
C ASP A 264 -10.02 25.39 -20.13
N ILE A 265 -10.39 24.74 -19.03
CA ILE A 265 -11.80 24.38 -18.76
C ILE A 265 -12.69 25.62 -18.67
N LYS A 266 -12.24 26.69 -18.00
CA LYS A 266 -13.00 27.95 -17.92
C LYS A 266 -13.11 28.63 -19.28
N TYR A 267 -12.04 28.75 -20.05
CA TYR A 267 -12.06 29.34 -21.39
C TYR A 267 -12.95 28.54 -22.35
N THR A 268 -12.93 27.22 -22.26
CA THR A 268 -13.83 26.35 -23.05
C THR A 268 -15.30 26.55 -22.66
N SER A 269 -15.59 26.73 -21.36
CA SER A 269 -16.94 27.05 -20.87
C SER A 269 -17.41 28.43 -21.33
N TYR A 270 -16.55 29.45 -21.30
CA TYR A 270 -16.87 30.80 -21.82
C TYR A 270 -17.08 30.80 -23.34
N PHE A 271 -16.36 29.96 -24.08
CA PHE A 271 -16.52 29.81 -25.52
C PHE A 271 -17.82 29.09 -25.87
N LEU A 272 -18.22 28.07 -25.10
CA LEU A 272 -19.50 27.36 -25.25
C LEU A 272 -20.71 28.23 -24.88
N ASP A 273 -20.62 29.08 -23.84
CA ASP A 273 -21.68 30.03 -23.49
C ASP A 273 -21.87 31.10 -24.59
N LYS A 274 -20.78 31.60 -25.19
CA LYS A 274 -20.88 32.54 -26.33
C LYS A 274 -21.41 31.88 -27.60
N LEU A 275 -21.14 30.59 -27.81
CA LEU A 275 -21.74 29.80 -28.90
C LEU A 275 -23.23 29.53 -28.67
N SER A 276 -23.68 29.34 -27.42
CA SER A 276 -25.09 29.16 -27.07
C SER A 276 -25.92 30.45 -27.22
N VAL A 277 -25.30 31.63 -27.09
CA VAL A 277 -25.99 32.93 -27.29
C VAL A 277 -26.04 33.33 -28.78
N ALA A 278 -25.18 32.76 -29.62
CA ALA A 278 -25.09 33.10 -31.05
C ALA A 278 -26.14 32.41 -31.94
N THR A 279 -27.02 31.55 -31.41
CA THR A 279 -28.05 30.82 -32.19
C THR A 279 -29.41 31.53 -32.31
N HIS A 280 -29.48 32.85 -32.09
CA HIS A 280 -30.63 33.67 -32.51
C HIS A 280 -30.28 34.48 -33.77
N PRO A 281 -30.95 34.23 -34.92
CA PRO A 281 -30.59 34.86 -36.18
C PRO A 281 -31.23 36.25 -36.28
N SER A 282 -30.42 37.28 -36.41
CA SER A 282 -30.85 38.54 -37.03
C SER A 282 -29.84 38.95 -38.11
N VAL A 283 -30.39 39.17 -39.28
CA VAL A 283 -29.76 39.41 -40.57
C VAL A 283 -29.05 40.76 -40.58
N SER A 284 -27.76 40.78 -40.95
CA SER A 284 -27.21 41.83 -41.82
C SER A 284 -25.83 41.44 -42.35
N SER A 285 -25.71 41.53 -43.67
CA SER A 285 -24.52 41.33 -44.49
C SER A 285 -23.55 42.51 -44.34
N PHE A 286 -22.26 42.26 -44.07
CA PHE A 286 -21.17 43.18 -44.39
C PHE A 286 -19.86 42.40 -44.60
N GLY A 287 -19.15 42.69 -45.70
CA GLY A 287 -18.02 41.91 -46.20
C GLY A 287 -16.63 42.35 -45.73
N LEU A 288 -15.64 41.50 -46.06
CA LEU A 288 -14.20 41.72 -46.30
C LEU A 288 -13.44 42.69 -45.37
N ASN A 289 -12.35 42.24 -44.72
CA ASN A 289 -10.96 42.39 -45.21
C ASN A 289 -9.90 42.00 -44.14
N SER A 290 -8.71 41.65 -44.65
CA SER A 290 -7.46 41.34 -43.96
C SER A 290 -6.72 42.55 -43.34
N LYS A 291 -5.66 42.24 -42.55
CA LYS A 291 -4.67 43.10 -41.84
C LYS A 291 -5.12 43.47 -40.43
N GLY A 292 -4.41 43.21 -39.33
CA GLY A 292 -3.00 42.89 -39.07
C GLY A 292 -2.54 43.83 -37.94
N LEU A 293 -2.00 43.31 -36.83
CA LEU A 293 -1.10 44.05 -35.92
C LEU A 293 -0.54 43.09 -34.85
N GLY A 294 0.78 42.89 -34.86
CA GLY A 294 1.48 42.28 -33.72
C GLY A 294 1.69 43.29 -32.58
N LYS A 295 2.03 42.79 -31.40
CA LYS A 295 2.90 43.44 -30.39
C LYS A 295 3.19 42.46 -29.25
N GLY A 296 4.37 42.60 -28.66
CA GLY A 296 5.05 41.61 -27.83
C GLY A 296 4.56 41.47 -26.38
N LEU A 297 5.09 40.44 -25.74
CA LEU A 297 5.17 40.19 -24.29
C LEU A 297 6.50 39.43 -24.10
N VAL A 298 7.61 40.14 -23.90
CA VAL A 298 8.25 40.41 -22.60
C VAL A 298 8.38 39.14 -21.75
N MET A 299 9.55 38.52 -21.85
CA MET A 299 10.06 37.54 -20.88
C MET A 299 10.60 38.34 -19.68
N GLU A 300 9.90 38.28 -18.56
CA GLU A 300 10.37 38.86 -17.30
C GLU A 300 11.18 37.79 -16.54
N GLU A 301 12.49 38.01 -16.43
CA GLU A 301 13.38 37.25 -15.56
C GLU A 301 12.96 37.45 -14.09
N ALA A 302 12.50 36.38 -13.46
CA ALA A 302 12.34 36.36 -12.01
C ALA A 302 13.73 36.24 -11.34
N LYS A 303 14.29 37.39 -10.93
CA LYS A 303 15.40 37.47 -9.97
C LYS A 303 14.97 36.83 -8.65
N CYS A 304 15.54 35.66 -8.32
CA CYS A 304 15.48 35.12 -6.97
C CYS A 304 16.47 35.92 -6.10
N GLY A 305 15.94 36.88 -5.34
CA GLY A 305 16.70 37.70 -4.41
C GLY A 305 17.14 36.87 -3.21
N SER A 306 18.45 36.74 -3.05
CA SER A 306 19.11 36.29 -1.83
C SER A 306 18.83 37.29 -0.71
N HIS A 307 18.02 36.92 0.29
CA HIS A 307 18.07 37.57 1.59
C HIS A 307 18.09 36.51 2.70
N MET A 308 19.30 36.34 3.21
CA MET A 308 19.70 35.59 4.38
C MET A 308 19.52 36.51 5.59
N VAL A 309 18.60 36.19 6.51
CA VAL A 309 18.50 36.82 7.83
C VAL A 309 17.95 35.79 8.83
N TYR A 310 18.87 35.33 9.70
CA TYR A 310 18.78 34.49 10.92
C TYR A 310 18.19 33.08 10.85
#